data_AF-A0A6A4W891-F1
#
_entry.id   AF-A0A6A4W891-F1
#
_cell.length_a   1.000
_cell.length_b   1.000
_cell.length_c   1.000
_cell.angle_alpha   90.00
_cell.angle_beta   90.00
_cell.angle_gamma   90.00
#
_symmetry.space_group_name_H-M   'P 1'
#
loop_
_entity.id
_entity.type
_entity.pdbx_description
1 polymer ?
#
loop_
_entity_poly.entity_id
_entity_poly.type
_entity_poly.pdbx_seq_one_letter_code
_entity_poly.pdbx_strand_id
1 'polypeptide(L)'
;MARSKCPGNTSDPCACPAGFSRCAGRCLKRLDVTVNYIEAESQCAALGAHLAVPRSDEENQCAMIAAGGTTVWLGLTDVVTEGQFVGADGCGTALSTDPYWGDHQPNNMNGNQYYIVMGVVSNGQWNAKWNDQWGSELFSPLCQLPLCYRPDCQ
;
A
#
# COMPACT_ATOMS: atom_id res chain seq x y z
N MET A 1 -17.59 12.16 -9.09
CA MET A 1 -16.66 12.55 -10.19
C MET A 1 -16.37 11.29 -10.99
N ALA A 2 -16.56 11.34 -12.31
CA ALA A 2 -16.37 10.18 -13.18
C ALA A 2 -14.87 9.83 -13.24
N ARG A 3 -14.56 8.61 -12.79
CA ARG A 3 -13.21 8.05 -12.72
C ARG A 3 -12.66 7.87 -14.15
N SER A 4 -11.57 8.57 -14.46
CA SER A 4 -10.97 8.67 -15.80
C SER A 4 -10.53 7.30 -16.34
N LYS A 5 -10.76 7.06 -17.64
CA LYS A 5 -10.36 5.84 -18.35
C LYS A 5 -8.83 5.72 -18.40
N CYS A 6 -8.27 4.65 -17.86
CA CYS A 6 -6.89 4.27 -18.16
C CYS A 6 -6.82 3.71 -19.60
N PRO A 7 -5.81 4.06 -20.40
CA PRO A 7 -5.49 3.35 -21.61
C PRO A 7 -4.90 1.99 -21.18
N GLY A 8 -5.75 0.97 -21.08
CA GLY A 8 -5.26 -0.41 -21.14
C GLY A 8 -4.43 -0.57 -22.41
N ASN A 9 -3.48 -1.52 -22.43
CA ASN A 9 -2.90 -1.96 -23.69
C ASN A 9 -4.06 -2.19 -24.67
N THR A 10 -3.90 -1.70 -25.90
CA THR A 10 -4.88 -1.66 -26.99
C THR A 10 -5.64 -2.97 -27.28
N SER A 11 -5.30 -4.09 -26.64
CA SER A 11 -5.96 -5.40 -26.75
C SER A 11 -6.59 -5.98 -25.48
N ASP A 12 -6.28 -5.50 -24.26
CA ASP A 12 -6.89 -6.05 -23.02
C ASP A 12 -7.21 -4.92 -22.00
N PRO A 13 -8.50 -4.62 -21.77
CA PRO A 13 -8.94 -3.59 -20.82
C PRO A 13 -8.71 -3.95 -19.35
N CYS A 14 -8.31 -5.19 -19.05
CA CYS A 14 -8.06 -5.73 -17.72
C CYS A 14 -6.56 -5.97 -17.43
N ALA A 15 -5.67 -5.68 -18.39
CA ALA A 15 -4.23 -5.87 -18.21
C ALA A 15 -3.60 -4.70 -17.45
N CYS A 16 -2.69 -5.03 -16.52
CA CYS A 16 -1.84 -4.03 -15.90
C CYS A 16 -0.71 -3.61 -16.86
N PRO A 17 -0.25 -2.35 -16.80
CA PRO A 17 0.94 -1.91 -17.54
C PRO A 17 2.17 -2.76 -17.19
N ALA A 18 3.14 -2.79 -18.09
CA ALA A 18 4.37 -3.57 -17.90
C ALA A 18 5.03 -3.26 -16.54
N GLY A 19 5.38 -4.32 -15.81
CA GLY A 19 5.99 -4.24 -14.49
C GLY A 19 5.01 -4.11 -13.33
N PHE A 20 3.70 -4.03 -13.58
CA PHE A 20 2.66 -4.17 -12.55
C PHE A 20 1.99 -5.54 -12.63
N SER A 21 1.69 -6.11 -11.47
CA SER A 21 0.96 -7.37 -11.34
C SER A 21 -0.49 -7.10 -10.96
N ARG A 22 -1.43 -7.80 -11.62
CA ARG A 22 -2.86 -7.70 -11.31
C ARG A 22 -3.21 -8.58 -10.11
N CYS A 23 -3.92 -8.01 -9.13
CA CYS A 23 -4.46 -8.76 -7.99
C CYS A 23 -5.61 -7.97 -7.36
N ALA A 24 -6.72 -8.63 -6.98
CA ALA A 24 -7.92 -8.00 -6.41
C ALA A 24 -8.45 -6.77 -7.19
N GLY A 25 -8.36 -6.79 -8.53
CA GLY A 25 -8.75 -5.65 -9.37
C GLY A 25 -7.86 -4.41 -9.14
N ARG A 26 -6.62 -4.60 -8.72
CA ARG A 26 -5.57 -3.58 -8.58
C ARG A 26 -4.35 -3.97 -9.39
N CYS A 27 -3.56 -2.98 -9.76
CA CYS A 27 -2.24 -3.16 -10.36
C CYS A 27 -1.19 -2.74 -9.33
N LEU A 28 -0.43 -3.72 -8.84
CA LEU A 28 0.57 -3.53 -7.79
C LEU A 28 1.99 -3.69 -8.32
N LYS A 29 2.93 -2.92 -7.79
CA LYS A 29 4.36 -3.04 -8.07
C LYS A 29 5.18 -2.67 -6.84
N ARG A 30 5.95 -3.63 -6.32
CA ARG A 30 7.01 -3.34 -5.34
C ARG A 30 8.23 -2.78 -6.06
N LEU A 31 8.83 -1.72 -5.53
CA LEU A 31 10.10 -1.20 -6.02
C LEU A 31 11.24 -1.76 -5.16
N ASP A 32 12.26 -2.34 -5.79
CA ASP A 32 13.45 -2.90 -5.12
C ASP A 32 14.46 -1.82 -4.72
N VAL A 33 13.97 -0.81 -4.01
CA VAL A 33 14.76 0.27 -3.38
C VAL A 33 14.23 0.46 -1.97
N THR A 34 15.07 0.88 -1.02
CA THR A 34 14.65 1.24 0.34
C THR A 34 14.80 2.74 0.52
N VAL A 35 13.70 3.42 0.81
CA VAL A 35 13.62 4.89 0.88
C VAL A 35 12.71 5.30 2.03
N ASN A 36 12.79 6.57 2.42
CA ASN A 36 11.86 7.13 3.43
C ASN A 36 10.45 7.27 2.85
N TYR A 37 9.45 7.55 3.70
CA TYR A 37 8.04 7.56 3.27
C TYR A 37 7.77 8.56 2.13
N ILE A 38 8.28 9.78 2.27
CA ILE A 38 8.06 10.86 1.29
C ILE A 38 8.71 10.52 -0.05
N GLU A 39 9.91 9.95 -0.02
CA GLU A 39 10.56 9.43 -1.22
C GLU A 39 9.78 8.26 -1.82
N ALA A 40 9.22 7.36 -1.01
CA ALA A 40 8.40 6.25 -1.48
C ALA A 40 7.14 6.73 -2.21
N GLU A 41 6.45 7.75 -1.68
CA GLU A 41 5.33 8.40 -2.35
C GLU A 41 5.74 9.00 -3.69
N SER A 42 6.86 9.73 -3.72
CA SER A 42 7.42 10.33 -4.94
C SER A 42 7.76 9.28 -6.00
N GLN A 43 8.36 8.15 -5.61
CA GLN A 43 8.69 7.04 -6.50
C GLN A 43 7.44 6.39 -7.11
N CYS A 44 6.39 6.20 -6.32
CA CYS A 44 5.11 5.71 -6.86
C CYS A 44 4.45 6.76 -7.76
N ALA A 45 4.45 8.03 -7.37
CA ALA A 45 3.90 9.12 -8.18
C ALA A 45 4.58 9.25 -9.55
N ALA A 46 5.89 9.02 -9.63
CA ALA A 46 6.65 8.99 -10.89
C ALA A 46 6.19 7.89 -11.87
N LEU A 47 5.52 6.85 -11.37
CA LEU A 47 4.90 5.78 -12.16
C LEU A 47 3.43 6.05 -12.47
N GLY A 48 2.92 7.24 -12.12
CA GLY A 48 1.49 7.53 -12.12
C GLY A 48 0.72 6.67 -11.12
N ALA A 49 1.37 6.19 -10.05
CA ALA A 49 0.83 5.38 -8.97
C ALA A 49 0.75 6.17 -7.65
N HIS A 50 0.15 5.59 -6.63
CA HIS A 50 0.28 5.99 -5.22
C HIS A 50 0.78 4.79 -4.40
N LEU A 51 1.18 4.98 -3.15
CA LEU A 51 1.46 3.83 -2.27
C LEU A 51 0.18 3.00 -2.05
N ALA A 52 0.30 1.67 -2.02
CA ALA A 52 -0.83 0.75 -2.00
C ALA A 52 -1.66 0.90 -0.73
N VAL A 53 -2.99 0.86 -0.89
CA VAL A 53 -3.95 1.03 0.21
C VAL A 53 -4.85 -0.20 0.24
N PRO A 54 -4.51 -1.25 1.01
CA PRO A 54 -5.39 -2.41 1.12
C PRO A 54 -6.63 -2.05 1.94
N ARG A 55 -7.82 -2.30 1.38
CA ARG A 55 -9.12 -2.01 2.00
C ARG A 55 -10.02 -3.24 2.20
N SER A 56 -9.54 -4.42 1.83
CA SER A 56 -10.21 -5.71 2.05
C SER A 56 -9.20 -6.82 2.30
N ASP A 57 -9.68 -7.97 2.75
CA ASP A 57 -8.83 -9.14 3.00
C ASP A 57 -8.12 -9.59 1.72
N GLU A 58 -8.80 -9.55 0.58
CA GLU A 58 -8.23 -9.89 -0.71
C GLU A 58 -7.15 -8.90 -1.14
N GLU A 59 -7.38 -7.59 -0.97
CA GLU A 59 -6.38 -6.58 -1.28
C GLU A 59 -5.16 -6.69 -0.34
N ASN A 60 -5.39 -6.98 0.95
CA ASN A 60 -4.32 -7.19 1.90
C ASN A 60 -3.50 -8.44 1.54
N GLN A 61 -4.15 -9.53 1.13
CA GLN A 61 -3.47 -10.72 0.62
C GLN A 61 -2.63 -10.44 -0.64
N CYS A 62 -3.16 -9.63 -1.55
CA CYS A 62 -2.43 -9.18 -2.73
C CYS A 62 -1.21 -8.34 -2.38
N ALA A 63 -1.33 -7.43 -1.40
CA ALA A 63 -0.20 -6.65 -0.91
C ALA A 63 0.86 -7.55 -0.26
N MET A 64 0.47 -8.55 0.52
CA MET A 64 1.40 -9.53 1.11
C MET A 64 2.18 -10.31 0.04
N ILE A 65 1.50 -10.76 -1.01
CA ILE A 65 2.12 -11.47 -2.14
C ILE A 65 3.09 -10.54 -2.89
N ALA A 66 2.66 -9.30 -3.18
CA ALA A 66 3.48 -8.32 -3.89
C ALA A 66 4.70 -7.85 -3.05
N ALA A 67 4.57 -7.83 -1.73
CA ALA A 67 5.65 -7.56 -0.79
C ALA A 67 6.76 -8.62 -0.87
N GLY A 68 6.40 -9.88 -1.13
CA GLY A 68 7.36 -10.95 -1.42
C GLY A 68 8.38 -11.19 -0.30
N GLY A 69 7.96 -11.07 0.97
CA GLY A 69 8.85 -11.21 2.12
C GLY A 69 9.71 -9.98 2.44
N THR A 70 9.49 -8.86 1.75
CA THR A 70 10.14 -7.58 2.04
C THR A 70 9.21 -6.70 2.89
N THR A 71 9.77 -5.90 3.79
CA THR A 71 9.00 -4.84 4.47
C THR A 71 8.71 -3.71 3.49
N VAL A 72 7.44 -3.35 3.33
CA VAL A 72 7.00 -2.35 2.35
C VAL A 72 6.20 -1.23 2.98
N TRP A 73 6.36 -0.02 2.45
CA TRP A 73 5.49 1.11 2.75
C TRP A 73 4.10 0.92 2.13
N LEU A 74 3.07 1.26 2.91
CA LEU A 74 1.67 1.36 2.48
C LEU A 74 1.22 2.82 2.45
N GLY A 75 0.20 3.10 1.63
CA GLY A 75 -0.37 4.44 1.44
C GLY A 75 -1.37 4.84 2.51
N LEU A 76 -1.11 4.48 3.77
CA LEU A 76 -1.96 4.81 4.91
C LEU A 76 -1.17 5.70 5.88
N THR A 77 -1.80 6.80 6.30
CA THR A 77 -1.21 7.73 7.28
C THR A 77 -2.26 8.29 8.21
N ASP A 78 -1.92 8.54 9.47
CA ASP A 78 -2.75 9.27 10.43
C ASP A 78 -2.12 10.59 10.89
N VAL A 79 -1.16 11.12 10.11
CA VAL A 79 -0.47 12.41 10.33
C VAL A 79 -1.43 13.57 10.66
N VAL A 80 -2.64 13.57 10.12
CA VAL A 80 -3.64 14.63 10.34
C VAL A 80 -4.38 14.46 11.67
N THR A 81 -4.77 13.23 11.99
CA THR A 81 -5.55 12.89 13.17
C THR A 81 -5.13 11.50 13.64
N GLU A 82 -4.41 11.45 14.75
CA GLU A 82 -3.94 10.21 15.39
C GLU A 82 -5.05 9.17 15.50
N GLY A 83 -4.76 7.94 15.05
CA GLY A 83 -5.72 6.82 15.06
C GLY A 83 -6.78 6.89 13.95
N GLN A 84 -6.70 7.85 13.02
CA GLN A 84 -7.53 7.93 11.82
C GLN A 84 -6.66 7.85 10.56
N PHE A 85 -6.43 6.61 10.10
CA PHE A 85 -5.59 6.34 8.94
C PHE A 85 -6.30 6.71 7.63
N VAL A 86 -5.80 7.73 6.93
CA VAL A 86 -6.28 8.19 5.63
C VAL A 86 -5.47 7.52 4.52
N GLY A 87 -6.17 7.02 3.50
CA GLY A 87 -5.56 6.40 2.34
C GLY A 87 -5.15 7.39 1.24
N ALA A 88 -3.97 7.18 0.66
CA ALA A 88 -3.45 7.90 -0.50
C ALA A 88 -4.26 7.67 -1.80
N ASP A 89 -5.19 6.71 -1.79
CA ASP A 89 -6.09 6.39 -2.89
C ASP A 89 -7.26 7.36 -3.06
N GLY A 90 -7.39 8.34 -2.15
CA GLY A 90 -8.46 9.34 -2.17
C GLY A 90 -9.84 8.78 -1.77
N CYS A 91 -9.92 7.56 -1.24
CA CYS A 91 -11.18 6.97 -0.77
C CYS A 91 -11.45 7.26 0.71
N GLY A 92 -10.67 8.14 1.34
CA GLY A 92 -10.85 8.58 2.73
C GLY A 92 -10.19 7.64 3.74
N THR A 93 -10.71 7.65 4.97
CA THR A 93 -10.20 6.85 6.09
C THR A 93 -10.33 5.34 5.80
N ALA A 94 -9.29 4.57 6.07
CA ALA A 94 -9.37 3.12 6.19
C ALA A 94 -9.65 2.76 7.65
N LEU A 95 -10.44 1.72 7.90
CA LEU A 95 -10.89 1.39 9.26
C LEU A 95 -9.69 1.04 10.14
N SER A 96 -9.48 1.82 11.21
CA SER A 96 -8.35 1.64 12.14
C SER A 96 -8.39 0.34 12.94
N THR A 97 -9.53 -0.35 12.95
CA THR A 97 -9.78 -1.61 13.68
C THR A 97 -9.60 -2.87 12.83
N ASP A 98 -8.94 -2.78 11.68
CA ASP A 98 -8.76 -3.92 10.78
C ASP A 98 -7.89 -5.04 11.40
N PRO A 99 -8.12 -6.32 11.04
CA PRO A 99 -7.41 -7.48 11.59
C PRO A 99 -5.94 -7.60 11.13
N TYR A 100 -5.43 -6.62 10.39
CA TYR A 100 -4.11 -6.67 9.74
C TYR A 100 -2.96 -6.22 10.64
N TRP A 101 -3.26 -5.47 11.70
CA TRP A 101 -2.26 -5.02 12.65
C TRP A 101 -1.50 -6.18 13.30
N GLY A 102 -0.22 -5.94 13.53
CA GLY A 102 0.60 -6.81 14.36
C GLY A 102 0.19 -6.70 15.82
N ASP A 103 0.68 -7.63 16.64
CA ASP A 103 0.40 -7.63 18.07
C ASP A 103 0.82 -6.28 18.68
N HIS A 104 -0.12 -5.65 19.39
CA HIS A 104 0.01 -4.34 20.03
C HIS A 104 0.16 -3.15 19.08
N GLN A 105 -0.16 -3.29 17.78
CA GLN A 105 -0.13 -2.19 16.82
C GLN A 105 -1.54 -1.65 16.50
N PRO A 106 -1.66 -0.38 16.08
CA PRO A 106 -0.61 0.65 16.09
C PRO A 106 -0.32 1.15 17.51
N ASN A 107 0.95 1.38 17.85
CA ASN A 107 1.35 1.74 19.22
C ASN A 107 1.82 3.20 19.38
N ASN A 108 1.97 3.90 18.26
CA ASN A 108 2.47 5.27 18.16
C ASN A 108 3.68 5.52 19.06
N MET A 109 4.72 4.72 18.90
CA MET A 109 5.91 4.78 19.74
C MET A 109 6.53 6.17 19.71
N ASN A 110 6.66 6.79 20.89
CA ASN A 110 7.13 8.18 21.08
C ASN A 110 6.22 9.27 20.47
N GLY A 111 5.00 8.92 20.06
CA GLY A 111 4.01 9.87 19.55
C GLY A 111 4.30 10.40 18.15
N ASN A 112 5.09 9.68 17.33
CA ASN A 112 5.53 10.13 16.01
C ASN A 112 5.61 9.01 14.95
N GLN A 113 4.86 7.91 15.11
CA GLN A 113 4.74 6.86 14.11
C GLN A 113 3.43 7.02 13.34
N TYR A 114 3.49 7.68 12.17
CA TYR A 114 2.30 8.06 11.42
C TYR A 114 2.14 7.36 10.07
N TYR A 115 3.04 6.42 9.75
CA TYR A 115 3.17 5.83 8.43
C TYR A 115 3.16 4.32 8.51
N ILE A 116 2.41 3.66 7.64
CA ILE A 116 2.17 2.22 7.79
C ILE A 116 3.10 1.41 6.91
N VAL A 117 3.69 0.38 7.50
CA VAL A 117 4.37 -0.69 6.77
C VAL A 117 3.61 -2.00 6.87
N MET A 118 3.82 -2.85 5.88
CA MET A 118 3.49 -4.27 5.93
C MET A 118 4.78 -5.08 5.94
N GLY A 119 4.80 -6.19 6.69
CA GLY A 119 5.86 -7.17 6.53
C GLY A 119 7.01 -6.99 7.52
N VAL A 120 6.75 -6.93 8.83
CA VAL A 120 7.81 -6.73 9.83
C VAL A 120 8.54 -8.06 10.08
N VAL A 121 9.86 -8.03 10.15
CA VAL A 121 10.64 -9.22 10.53
C VAL A 121 10.73 -9.28 12.05
N SER A 122 10.13 -10.30 12.67
CA SER A 122 10.27 -10.60 14.10
C SER A 122 10.91 -11.96 14.29
N ASN A 123 11.93 -12.05 15.15
CA ASN A 123 12.68 -13.30 15.42
C ASN A 123 13.20 -14.02 14.15
N GLY A 124 13.60 -13.24 13.13
CA GLY A 124 14.08 -13.78 11.85
C GLY A 124 12.99 -14.34 10.93
N GLN A 125 11.71 -14.16 11.26
CA GLN A 125 10.56 -14.54 10.43
C GLN A 125 9.83 -13.30 9.94
N TRP A 126 9.54 -13.25 8.64
CA TRP A 126 8.68 -12.23 8.08
C TRP A 126 7.24 -12.45 8.55
N ASN A 127 6.67 -11.47 9.24
CA ASN A 127 5.26 -11.45 9.57
C ASN A 127 4.54 -10.49 8.62
N ALA A 128 3.43 -10.93 8.05
CA ALA A 128 2.71 -10.18 7.03
C ALA A 128 1.81 -9.06 7.60
N LYS A 129 2.08 -8.65 8.84
CA LYS A 129 1.23 -7.78 9.63
C LYS A 129 1.62 -6.32 9.45
N TRP A 130 0.68 -5.44 9.74
CA TRP A 130 0.85 -4.00 9.67
C TRP A 130 1.51 -3.47 10.93
N ASN A 131 2.27 -2.40 10.76
CA ASN A 131 2.91 -1.65 11.85
C ASN A 131 2.96 -0.18 11.48
N ASP A 132 2.67 0.71 12.42
CA ASP A 132 2.98 2.13 12.29
C ASP A 132 4.46 2.38 12.52
N GLN A 133 5.02 3.34 11.79
CA GLN A 133 6.45 3.60 11.73
C GLN A 133 6.79 5.08 11.59
N TRP A 134 8.02 5.41 11.97
CA TRP A 134 8.61 6.72 11.70
C TRP A 134 8.83 6.90 10.21
N GLY A 135 8.45 8.07 9.68
CA GLY A 135 8.58 8.35 8.25
C GLY A 135 10.03 8.39 7.74
N SER A 136 11.01 8.45 8.64
CA SER A 136 12.44 8.44 8.35
C SER A 136 13.04 7.04 8.16
N GLU A 137 12.30 5.97 8.52
CA GLU A 137 12.75 4.59 8.28
C GLU A 137 12.87 4.31 6.79
N LEU A 138 13.63 3.27 6.41
CA LEU A 138 13.89 2.95 5.00
C LEU A 138 13.27 1.60 4.63
N PHE A 139 12.19 1.65 3.85
CA PHE A 139 11.48 0.46 3.38
C PHE A 139 11.15 0.55 1.90
N SER A 140 10.73 -0.57 1.31
CA SER A 140 10.42 -0.63 -0.11
C SER A 140 9.04 -0.06 -0.44
N PRO A 141 8.89 0.82 -1.44
CA PRO A 141 7.57 1.27 -1.87
C PRO A 141 6.76 0.12 -2.46
N LEU A 142 5.54 -0.11 -1.98
CA LEU A 142 4.55 -0.91 -2.70
C LEU A 142 3.58 0.04 -3.40
N CYS A 143 3.70 0.16 -4.73
CA CYS A 143 2.91 1.09 -5.53
C CYS A 143 1.63 0.45 -6.07
N GLN A 144 0.58 1.24 -6.16
CA GLN A 144 -0.74 0.92 -6.69
C GLN A 144 -1.19 2.00 -7.68
N LEU A 145 -1.62 1.62 -8.88
CA LEU A 145 -2.16 2.59 -9.83
C LEU A 145 -3.50 3.19 -9.36
N PRO A 146 -3.74 4.50 -9.60
CA PRO A 146 -4.87 5.27 -9.10
C PRO A 146 -6.20 4.97 -9.82
N LEU A 147 -6.40 3.78 -10.43
CA LEU A 147 -7.69 3.09 -10.80
C LEU A 147 -7.46 1.95 -11.84
N CYS A 148 -8.23 0.84 -11.95
CA CYS A 148 -9.68 0.61 -11.76
C CYS A 148 -10.02 -0.73 -11.03
N TYR A 149 -10.85 -0.70 -9.97
CA TYR A 149 -11.74 -1.84 -9.64
C TYR A 149 -12.69 -2.01 -10.84
N ARG A 150 -12.33 -2.92 -11.74
CA ARG A 150 -13.24 -3.46 -12.74
C ARG A 150 -13.81 -4.74 -12.13
N PRO A 151 -15.01 -4.72 -11.53
CA PRO A 151 -15.62 -5.95 -10.99
C PRO A 151 -15.87 -7.01 -12.08
N ASP A 152 -15.88 -6.59 -13.35
CA ASP A 152 -15.92 -7.39 -14.57
C ASP A 152 -14.57 -7.98 -14.99
N CYS A 153 -13.47 -7.44 -14.46
CA CYS A 153 -12.15 -8.03 -14.55
C CYS A 153 -11.94 -8.90 -13.29
N GLN A 154 -12.52 -10.10 -13.28
CA GLN A 154 -12.08 -11.20 -12.42
C GLN A 154 -10.84 -11.88 -12.99
#